data_AF-A0A511B9S9-F1
#
_entry.id   AF-A0A511B9S9-F1
#
_cell.length_a   1.000
_cell.length_b   1.000
_cell.length_c   1.000
_cell.angle_alpha   90.00
_cell.angle_beta   90.00
_cell.angle_gamma   90.00
#
_symmetry.space_group_name_H-M   'P 1'
#
loop_
_entity.id
_entity.type
_entity.pdbx_description
1 polymer ?
#
loop_
_entity_poly.entity_id
_entity_poly.type
_entity_poly.pdbx_seq_one_letter_code
_entity_poly.pdbx_strand_id
1 'polypeptide(L)' 'MIRILLLGACLTVAGCTHTVTHQGLSEDGYGFTQDSQHLPPPADLMTPVSH' A
#
# COMPACT_ATOMS: atom_id res chain seq x y z
N MET A 1 8.47 36.39 -3.10
CA MET A 1 7.76 35.37 -3.92
C MET A 1 8.60 34.11 -4.12
N ILE A 2 9.87 34.20 -4.56
CA ILE A 2 10.79 33.05 -4.75
C ILE A 2 10.94 32.13 -3.53
N ARG A 3 10.99 32.69 -2.31
CA ARG A 3 11.14 31.89 -1.08
C ARG A 3 9.95 30.94 -0.81
N ILE A 4 8.73 31.37 -1.14
CA ILE A 4 7.52 30.57 -0.97
C ILE A 4 7.50 29.42 -2.00
N LEU A 5 7.97 29.71 -3.22
CA LEU A 5 8.06 28.75 -4.30
C LEU A 5 9.08 27.64 -4.01
N LEU A 6 10.23 28.01 -3.43
CA LEU A 6 11.24 27.05 -2.95
C LEU A 6 10.74 26.18 -1.80
N LEU A 7 10.04 26.77 -0.81
CA LEU A 7 9.45 25.99 0.27
C LEU A 7 8.42 24.98 -0.28
N GLY A 8 7.56 25.43 -1.18
CA GLY A 8 6.56 24.57 -1.82
C GLY A 8 7.20 23.40 -2.58
N ALA A 9 8.25 23.66 -3.35
CA ALA A 9 8.97 22.62 -4.08
C ALA A 9 9.66 21.61 -3.16
N CYS A 10 10.26 22.04 -2.04
CA CYS A 10 10.85 21.12 -1.07
C CYS A 10 9.79 20.22 -0.40
N LEU A 11 8.63 20.79 -0.05
CA LEU A 11 7.53 20.05 0.58
C LEU A 11 6.93 18.99 -0.37
N THR A 12 6.75 19.32 -1.65
CA THR A 12 6.22 18.37 -2.63
C THR A 12 7.20 17.24 -2.93
N VAL A 13 8.49 17.54 -3.07
CA VAL A 13 9.52 16.50 -3.30
C VAL A 13 9.63 15.57 -2.09
N ALA A 14 9.68 16.11 -0.87
CA ALA A 14 9.77 15.30 0.34
C ALA A 14 8.55 14.39 0.55
N GLY A 15 7.35 14.86 0.22
CA GLY A 15 6.11 14.07 0.29
C GLY A 15 6.08 12.93 -0.72
N CYS A 16 6.55 13.16 -1.95
CA CYS A 16 6.56 12.13 -3.01
C CYS A 16 7.61 11.03 -2.78
N THR A 17 8.69 11.31 -2.06
CA THR A 17 9.73 10.32 -1.74
C THR A 17 9.38 9.41 -0.57
N HIS A 18 8.25 9.65 0.10
CA HIS A 18 7.87 8.87 1.27
C HIS A 18 7.21 7.55 0.86
N THR A 19 7.94 6.45 1.01
CA THR A 19 7.36 5.11 0.90
C THR A 19 6.36 4.92 2.04
N VAL A 20 5.07 4.84 1.71
CA VAL A 20 4.02 4.58 2.71
C VAL A 20 3.94 3.09 2.97
N THR A 21 4.26 2.67 4.20
CA THR A 21 4.04 1.29 4.64
C THR A 21 2.54 1.10 4.93
N HIS A 22 1.84 0.40 4.05
CA HIS A 22 0.45 0.06 4.27
C HIS A 22 0.35 -1.12 5.24
N GLN A 23 -0.19 -0.87 6.43
CA GLN A 23 -0.40 -1.93 7.42
C GLN A 23 -1.30 -3.01 6.84
N GLY A 24 -0.75 -4.22 6.74
CA GLY A 24 -1.46 -5.38 6.24
C GLY A 24 -1.41 -5.63 4.74
N LEU A 25 -0.75 -4.78 3.94
CA LEU A 25 -0.38 -5.11 2.55
C LEU A 25 1.07 -5.60 2.49
N SER A 26 1.32 -6.56 1.60
CA SER A 26 2.67 -7.05 1.33
C SER A 26 3.60 -5.91 0.88
N GLU A 27 4.91 -6.05 1.13
CA GLU A 27 5.93 -5.04 0.80
C GLU A 27 6.03 -4.76 -0.71
N ASP A 28 5.71 -5.76 -1.54
CA ASP A 28 5.62 -5.62 -2.99
C ASP A 28 4.34 -4.94 -3.47
N GLY A 29 3.43 -4.61 -2.55
CA GLY A 29 2.12 -4.01 -2.84
C GLY A 29 1.09 -4.99 -3.38
N TYR A 30 1.41 -6.28 -3.49
CA TYR A 30 0.51 -7.31 -4.01
C TYR A 30 0.06 -8.26 -2.89
N GLY A 31 -1.23 -8.20 -2.57
CA GLY A 31 -1.82 -9.03 -1.53
C GLY A 31 -1.55 -8.51 -0.12
N PHE A 32 -1.77 -9.37 0.87
CA PHE A 32 -1.69 -9.00 2.28
C PHE A 32 -0.40 -9.49 2.93
N THR A 33 0.03 -8.85 4.01
CA THR A 33 1.19 -9.34 4.79
C THR A 33 0.90 -10.71 5.38
N GLN A 34 1.94 -11.52 5.56
CA GLN A 34 1.82 -12.88 6.10
C GLN A 34 1.12 -12.95 7.47
N ASP A 35 1.29 -11.91 8.30
CA ASP A 35 0.68 -11.83 9.64
C ASP A 35 -0.54 -10.90 9.70
N SER A 36 -1.12 -10.49 8.56
CA SER A 36 -2.24 -9.55 8.61
C SER A 36 -3.51 -10.24 9.12
N GLN A 37 -4.32 -9.47 9.86
CA GLN A 37 -5.52 -9.94 10.56
C GLN A 37 -6.70 -10.23 9.63
N HIS A 38 -6.46 -10.30 8.32
CA HIS A 38 -7.52 -10.63 7.37
C HIS A 38 -7.92 -12.08 7.57
N LEU A 39 -9.23 -12.31 7.67
CA LEU A 39 -9.76 -13.65 7.72
C LEU A 39 -9.35 -14.38 6.43
N PRO A 40 -8.98 -15.67 6.53
CA PRO A 40 -8.68 -16.46 5.34
C PRO A 40 -9.92 -16.45 4.42
N PRO A 41 -9.72 -16.59 3.09
CA PRO A 41 -10.82 -16.70 2.17
C PRO A 41 -11.72 -17.89 2.56
N PRO A 42 -13.05 -17.76 2.43
CA PRO A 42 -13.98 -18.86 2.60
C PRO A 42 -13.54 -20.14 1.85
N ALA A 43 -13.66 -21.30 2.50
CA ALA A 43 -13.11 -22.56 1.99
C ALA A 43 -13.75 -23.01 0.66
N ASP A 44 -15.01 -22.64 0.46
CA ASP A 44 -15.79 -22.84 -0.76
C ASP A 44 -15.29 -21.99 -1.95
N LEU A 45 -14.61 -20.87 -1.69
CA LEU A 45 -13.95 -20.08 -2.73
C LEU A 45 -12.57 -20.63 -3.14
N MET A 46 -12.01 -21.56 -2.36
CA MET A 46 -10.74 -22.23 -2.67
C MET A 46 -10.93 -23.51 -3.51
N THR A 47 -12.17 -24.01 -3.62
CA THR A 47 -12.51 -25.15 -4.46
C THR A 47 -12.83 -24.70 -5.89
N PRO A 48 -12.13 -25.20 -6.92
CA PRO A 48 -12.48 -24.93 -8.30
C PRO A 48 -13.91 -25.37 -8.60
N VAL A 49 -14.68 -24.53 -9.28
CA VAL A 49 -15.98 -24.94 -9.81
C VAL A 49 -15.71 -25.98 -10.89
N SER A 50 -16.22 -27.19 -10.70
CA SER A 50 -16.12 -28.24 -11.72
C SER A 50 -17.01 -27.83 -12.90
N HIS A 51 -16.40 -27.62 -14.07
CA HIS A 51 -17.12 -27.34 -15.32
C HIS A 51 -17.82 -28.59 -15.87
#